data_AF-A0A978SGK9-F1
#
_entry.id   AF-A0A978SGK9-F1
#
_cell.length_a   1.000
_cell.length_b   1.000
_cell.length_c   1.000
_cell.angle_alpha   90.00
_cell.angle_beta   90.00
_cell.angle_gamma   90.00
#
_symmetry.space_group_name_H-M   'P 1'
#
loop_
_entity.id
_entity.type
_entity.pdbx_description
1 polymer ?
#
loop_
_entity_poly.entity_id
_entity_poly.type
_entity_poly.pdbx_seq_one_letter_code
_entity_poly.pdbx_strand_id
1 'polypeptide(L)'
;MFDPLSALFSSDSFIPHGHCYLWLPQLVWLHLLSDMLICLAYYSIPLTLFEFVRKREDLPFNWIFLLFATFITACGTTHLLSVWTLWHPTYWLSGAAKALTALVSIGTAIALIRLMPKALAIPSQAQLERANNELKKEIEQRHRAQTQLELQAIITKTIAEGSNSQYGKRLFKS
;
A
#
# COMPACT_ATOMS: atom_id res chain seq x y z
N MET A 1 45.49 -10.70 10.50
CA MET A 1 44.14 -11.13 10.10
C MET A 1 43.30 -9.87 10.06
N PHE A 2 42.91 -9.40 8.88
CA PHE A 2 42.06 -8.21 8.76
C PHE A 2 40.64 -8.62 9.17
N ASP A 3 40.16 -8.11 10.31
CA ASP A 3 38.76 -8.27 10.69
C ASP A 3 37.94 -7.15 10.03
N PRO A 4 37.15 -7.42 8.99
CA PRO A 4 36.36 -6.39 8.31
C PRO A 4 35.35 -5.70 9.24
N LEU A 5 34.92 -6.40 10.30
CA LEU A 5 34.08 -5.83 11.35
C LEU A 5 34.82 -4.79 12.20
N SER A 6 36.09 -5.01 12.54
CA SER A 6 36.86 -4.02 13.32
C SER A 6 37.19 -2.78 12.50
N ALA A 7 37.35 -2.93 11.18
CA ALA A 7 37.54 -1.80 10.27
C ALA A 7 36.32 -0.85 10.22
N LEU A 8 35.09 -1.39 10.31
CA LEU A 8 33.86 -0.56 10.31
C LEU A 8 33.76 0.37 11.52
N PHE A 9 34.26 -0.08 12.68
CA PHE A 9 34.26 0.67 13.94
C PHE A 9 35.58 1.41 14.22
N SER A 10 36.57 1.31 13.33
CA SER A 10 37.86 1.98 13.49
C SER A 10 37.71 3.50 13.46
N SER A 11 38.21 4.17 14.51
CA SER A 11 38.17 5.63 14.69
C SER A 11 39.56 6.27 14.78
N ASP A 12 40.61 5.46 14.83
CA ASP A 12 41.93 5.86 15.37
C ASP A 12 42.73 6.84 14.49
N SER A 13 42.28 7.13 13.27
CA SER A 13 42.93 8.11 12.36
C SER A 13 41.99 9.20 11.87
N PHE A 14 40.75 9.26 12.36
CA PHE A 14 39.75 10.21 11.89
C PHE A 14 39.41 11.27 12.94
N ILE A 15 39.08 12.47 12.48
CA ILE A 15 38.66 13.57 13.36
C ILE A 15 37.12 13.55 13.48
N PRO A 16 36.53 13.68 14.69
CA PRO A 16 35.08 13.77 14.89
C PRO A 16 34.42 14.94 14.13
N HIS A 17 33.18 14.77 13.68
CA HIS A 17 32.45 15.81 12.93
C HIS A 17 32.28 17.11 13.74
N GLY A 18 32.27 17.05 15.08
CA GLY A 18 32.23 18.25 15.92
C GLY A 18 33.39 19.22 15.66
N HIS A 19 34.58 18.71 15.29
CA HIS A 19 35.71 19.56 14.91
C HIS A 19 35.51 20.24 13.55
N CYS A 20 34.78 19.60 12.62
CA CYS A 20 34.41 20.24 11.35
C CYS A 20 33.46 21.42 11.57
N TYR A 21 32.67 21.41 12.65
CA TYR A 21 31.85 22.53 13.09
C TYR A 21 32.59 23.55 13.96
N LEU A 22 33.92 23.41 14.11
CA LEU A 22 34.76 24.22 15.01
C LEU A 22 34.22 24.24 16.45
N TRP A 23 33.39 23.26 16.83
CA TRP A 23 32.63 23.25 18.08
C TRP A 23 31.83 24.54 18.38
N LEU A 24 31.42 25.27 17.34
CA LEU A 24 30.49 26.39 17.47
C LEU A 24 29.19 25.88 18.12
N PRO A 25 28.87 26.25 19.37
CA PRO A 25 27.81 25.60 20.14
C PRO A 25 26.47 25.66 19.44
N GLN A 26 26.17 26.79 18.80
CA GLN A 26 24.93 27.03 18.06
C GLN A 26 24.76 26.06 16.88
N LEU A 27 25.85 25.81 16.14
CA LEU A 27 25.82 24.94 14.96
C LEU A 27 25.74 23.46 15.37
N VAL A 28 26.50 23.06 16.40
CA VAL A 28 26.44 21.69 16.95
C VAL A 28 25.06 21.39 17.51
N TRP A 29 24.46 22.29 18.30
CA TRP A 29 23.10 22.11 18.84
C TRP A 29 22.05 22.04 17.74
N LEU A 30 22.17 22.86 16.69
CA LEU A 30 21.25 22.82 15.55
C LEU A 30 21.28 21.45 14.86
N HIS A 31 22.47 20.96 14.51
CA HIS A 31 22.60 19.65 13.86
C HIS A 31 22.16 18.51 14.77
N LEU A 32 22.59 18.53 16.04
CA LEU A 32 22.23 17.51 17.04
C LEU A 32 20.70 17.41 17.20
N LEU A 33 20.02 18.54 17.44
CA LEU A 33 18.57 18.53 17.63
C LEU A 33 17.84 18.15 16.34
N SER A 34 18.28 18.66 15.19
CA SER A 34 17.66 18.35 13.91
C SER A 34 17.76 16.87 13.58
N ASP A 35 18.96 16.28 13.68
CA ASP A 35 19.16 14.87 13.38
C ASP A 35 18.45 13.96 14.39
N MET A 36 18.37 14.34 15.67
CA MET A 36 17.59 13.60 16.67
C MET A 36 16.09 13.63 16.37
N LEU A 37 15.53 14.80 16.03
CA LEU A 37 14.12 14.92 15.68
C LEU A 37 13.77 14.14 14.41
N ILE A 38 14.64 14.19 13.39
CA ILE A 38 14.47 13.42 12.16
C ILE A 38 14.56 11.92 12.46
N CYS A 39 15.54 11.49 13.24
CA CYS A 39 15.69 10.10 13.67
C CYS A 39 14.42 9.59 14.36
N LEU A 40 13.90 10.32 15.35
CA LEU A 40 12.66 9.96 16.05
C LEU A 40 11.46 9.87 15.09
N ALA A 41 11.31 10.84 14.19
CA ALA A 41 10.26 10.80 13.17
C ALA A 41 10.39 9.58 12.25
N TYR A 42 11.62 9.29 11.79
CA TYR A 42 11.90 8.21 10.84
C TYR A 42 11.83 6.82 11.46
N TYR A 43 11.90 6.67 12.79
CA TYR A 43 11.55 5.42 13.46
C TYR A 43 10.04 5.31 13.79
N SER A 44 9.38 6.44 14.05
CA SER A 44 7.93 6.47 14.34
C SER A 44 7.05 6.19 13.11
N ILE A 45 7.43 6.71 11.94
CA ILE A 45 6.67 6.50 10.69
C ILE A 45 6.58 5.02 10.31
N PRO A 46 7.69 4.24 10.24
CA PRO A 46 7.64 2.80 9.96
C PRO A 46 6.79 2.00 10.96
N LEU A 47 6.86 2.33 12.25
CA LEU A 47 6.02 1.68 13.27
C LEU A 47 4.53 1.91 12.99
N THR A 48 4.16 3.13 12.66
CA THR A 48 2.78 3.49 12.31
C THR A 48 2.33 2.83 11.01
N LEU A 49 3.19 2.80 9.99
CA LEU A 49 2.93 2.12 8.72
C LEU A 49 2.76 0.61 8.91
N PHE A 50 3.59 -0.01 9.76
CA PHE A 50 3.50 -1.43 10.06
C PHE A 50 2.15 -1.78 10.70
N GLU A 51 1.72 -1.02 11.71
CA GLU A 51 0.40 -1.20 12.32
C GLU A 51 -0.75 -0.97 11.33
N PHE A 52 -0.62 0.00 10.43
CA PHE A 52 -1.61 0.25 9.38
C PHE A 52 -1.73 -0.94 8.41
N VAL A 53 -0.61 -1.44 7.89
CA VAL A 53 -0.59 -2.60 6.97
C VAL A 53 -1.12 -3.86 7.65
N ARG A 54 -0.80 -4.06 8.94
CA ARG A 54 -1.28 -5.20 9.72
C ARG A 54 -2.80 -5.17 9.93
N LYS A 55 -3.39 -3.97 10.07
CA LYS A 55 -4.83 -3.81 10.33
C LYS A 55 -5.70 -3.77 9.06
N ARG A 56 -5.11 -3.57 7.89
CA ARG A 56 -5.84 -3.34 6.64
C ARG A 56 -5.56 -4.46 5.63
N GLU A 57 -6.46 -5.45 5.57
CA GLU A 57 -6.30 -6.67 4.76
C GLU A 57 -6.52 -6.48 3.25
N ASP A 58 -7.23 -5.43 2.84
CA ASP A 58 -7.59 -5.12 1.45
C ASP A 58 -6.60 -4.17 0.75
N LEU A 59 -5.37 -4.04 1.27
CA LEU A 59 -4.35 -3.19 0.66
C LEU A 59 -3.71 -3.86 -0.55
N PRO A 60 -3.90 -3.34 -1.78
CA PRO A 60 -3.14 -3.80 -2.92
C PRO A 60 -1.67 -3.44 -2.73
N PHE A 61 -0.78 -4.37 -3.10
CA PHE A 61 0.67 -4.16 -3.08
C PHE A 61 1.26 -3.87 -1.69
N ASN A 62 0.72 -4.46 -0.61
CA ASN A 62 1.18 -4.30 0.77
C ASN A 62 2.73 -4.35 0.98
N TRP A 63 3.46 -5.13 0.19
CA TRP A 63 4.93 -5.20 0.21
C TRP A 63 5.63 -3.85 -0.06
N ILE A 64 5.00 -2.92 -0.79
CA ILE A 64 5.57 -1.58 -1.05
C ILE A 64 5.71 -0.78 0.25
N PHE A 65 4.79 -0.97 1.19
CA PHE A 65 4.85 -0.31 2.49
C PHE A 65 6.03 -0.82 3.32
N LEU A 66 6.37 -2.12 3.19
CA LEU A 66 7.57 -2.68 3.81
C LEU A 66 8.86 -2.11 3.20
N LEU A 67 8.88 -1.88 1.88
CA LEU A 67 10.02 -1.21 1.24
C LEU A 67 10.17 0.23 1.72
N PHE A 68 9.07 0.99 1.80
CA PHE A 68 9.11 2.34 2.36
C PHE A 68 9.52 2.35 3.83
N ALA A 69 8.99 1.43 4.65
CA ALA A 69 9.40 1.29 6.04
C ALA A 69 10.90 1.02 6.16
N THR A 70 11.44 0.13 5.32
CA THR A 70 12.88 -0.19 5.27
C THR A 70 13.70 1.03 4.84
N PHE A 71 13.28 1.71 3.77
CA PHE A 71 13.92 2.93 3.26
C PHE A 71 13.97 4.03 4.32
N ILE A 72 12.84 4.34 4.96
CA ILE A 72 12.74 5.38 5.99
C ILE A 72 13.60 5.03 7.21
N THR A 73 13.57 3.76 7.65
CA THR A 73 14.41 3.28 8.76
C THR A 73 15.90 3.39 8.44
N ALA A 74 16.30 3.03 7.22
CA ALA A 74 17.68 3.17 6.77
C ALA A 74 18.13 4.64 6.79
N CYS A 75 17.31 5.56 6.26
CA CYS A 75 17.56 7.00 6.37
C CYS A 75 17.67 7.45 7.84
N GLY A 76 16.77 7.00 8.73
CA GLY A 76 16.81 7.34 10.15
C GLY A 76 18.10 6.88 10.83
N THR A 77 18.59 5.70 10.45
CA THR A 77 19.88 5.16 10.89
C THR A 77 21.03 6.05 10.44
N THR A 78 20.99 6.64 9.24
CA THR A 78 22.04 7.58 8.80
C THR A 78 22.06 8.87 9.63
N HIS A 79 20.91 9.39 10.07
CA HIS A 79 20.84 10.54 10.97
C HIS A 79 21.34 10.20 12.38
N LEU A 80 20.98 9.03 12.90
CA LEU A 80 21.52 8.54 14.17
C LEU A 80 23.06 8.43 14.12
N LEU A 81 23.60 7.92 13.01
CA LEU A 81 25.04 7.84 12.81
C LEU A 81 25.68 9.22 12.64
N SER A 82 25.01 10.21 12.04
CA SER A 82 25.49 11.60 11.98
C SER A 82 25.63 12.21 13.38
N VAL A 83 24.66 11.95 14.27
CA VAL A 83 24.77 12.36 15.68
C VAL A 83 25.93 11.65 16.36
N TRP A 84 26.06 10.34 16.16
CA TRP A 84 27.15 9.54 16.74
C TRP A 84 28.54 10.04 16.28
N THR A 85 28.68 10.40 15.00
CA THR A 85 29.96 10.86 14.43
C THR A 85 30.40 12.23 14.90
N LEU A 86 29.55 12.99 15.59
CA LEU A 86 29.96 14.22 16.29
C LEU A 86 31.05 13.95 17.34
N TRP A 87 30.98 12.80 18.02
CA TRP A 87 31.94 12.39 19.05
C TRP A 87 32.82 11.21 18.62
N HIS A 88 32.28 10.28 17.83
CA HIS A 88 32.97 9.04 17.45
C HIS A 88 33.09 8.93 15.93
N PRO A 89 34.27 9.17 15.33
CA PRO A 89 34.45 9.30 13.88
C PRO A 89 34.47 7.96 13.14
N THR A 90 33.46 7.11 13.36
CA THR A 90 33.25 5.84 12.69
C THR A 90 32.69 6.06 11.27
N TYR A 91 33.46 6.71 10.41
CA TYR A 91 33.01 7.11 9.06
C TYR A 91 32.80 5.92 8.12
N TRP A 92 33.52 4.81 8.31
CA TRP A 92 33.29 3.59 7.54
C TRP A 92 31.90 3.01 7.80
N LEU A 93 31.46 2.96 9.06
CA LEU A 93 30.09 2.58 9.41
C LEU A 93 29.05 3.54 8.83
N SER A 94 29.26 4.86 8.96
CA SER A 94 28.38 5.88 8.37
C SER A 94 28.28 5.74 6.85
N GLY A 95 29.41 5.53 6.18
CA GLY A 95 29.50 5.33 4.73
C GLY A 95 28.81 4.04 4.27
N ALA A 96 29.01 2.93 4.99
CA ALA A 96 28.33 1.68 4.72
C ALA A 96 26.80 1.80 4.88
N ALA A 97 26.34 2.48 5.93
CA ALA A 97 24.92 2.76 6.13
C ALA A 97 24.32 3.62 5.02
N LYS A 98 25.05 4.64 4.55
CA LYS A 98 24.66 5.46 3.39
C LYS A 98 24.61 4.64 2.10
N ALA A 99 25.59 3.77 1.86
CA ALA A 99 25.62 2.89 0.70
C ALA A 99 24.42 1.91 0.70
N LEU A 100 24.13 1.29 1.85
CA LEU A 100 22.94 0.45 2.01
C LEU A 100 21.65 1.25 1.76
N THR A 101 21.55 2.45 2.33
CA THR A 101 20.39 3.33 2.13
C THR A 101 20.22 3.70 0.66
N ALA A 102 21.31 3.96 -0.07
CA ALA A 102 21.27 4.24 -1.50
C ALA A 102 20.75 3.03 -2.30
N LEU A 103 21.21 1.81 -1.99
CA LEU A 103 20.72 0.59 -2.64
C LEU A 103 19.22 0.38 -2.39
N VAL A 104 18.77 0.54 -1.15
CA VAL A 104 17.35 0.44 -0.79
C VAL A 104 16.53 1.53 -1.49
N SER A 105 17.04 2.76 -1.55
CA SER A 105 16.39 3.89 -2.26
C SER A 105 16.19 3.60 -3.74
N ILE A 106 17.23 3.13 -4.42
CA ILE A 106 17.18 2.80 -5.85
C ILE A 106 16.19 1.66 -6.09
N GLY A 107 16.26 0.60 -5.28
CA GLY A 107 15.30 -0.51 -5.35
C GLY A 107 13.85 -0.05 -5.17
N THR A 108 13.61 0.84 -4.19
CA THR A 108 12.29 1.42 -3.92
C THR A 108 11.81 2.27 -5.09
N ALA A 109 12.67 3.12 -5.67
CA ALA A 109 12.33 3.96 -6.83
C ALA A 109 11.95 3.12 -8.06
N ILE A 110 12.73 2.08 -8.37
CA ILE A 110 12.44 1.16 -9.49
C ILE A 110 11.11 0.44 -9.26
N ALA A 111 10.89 -0.07 -8.04
CA ALA A 111 9.65 -0.73 -7.66
C ALA A 111 8.43 0.19 -7.87
N LEU A 112 8.52 1.45 -7.46
CA LEU A 112 7.46 2.44 -7.64
C LEU A 112 7.16 2.73 -9.10
N ILE A 113 8.18 2.93 -9.93
CA ILE A 113 7.99 3.17 -11.38
C ILE A 113 7.25 1.98 -12.01
N ARG A 114 7.58 0.76 -11.61
CA ARG A 114 6.93 -0.44 -12.15
C ARG A 114 5.52 -0.65 -11.62
N LEU A 115 5.26 -0.19 -10.39
CA LEU A 115 3.98 -0.33 -9.69
C LEU A 115 2.95 0.73 -10.13
N MET A 116 3.40 1.95 -10.42
CA MET A 116 2.57 3.08 -10.84
C MET A 116 1.55 2.71 -11.94
N PRO A 117 1.93 2.09 -13.08
CA PRO A 117 0.93 1.74 -14.09
C PRO A 117 -0.07 0.68 -13.61
N LYS A 118 0.34 -0.22 -12.70
CA LYS A 118 -0.56 -1.24 -12.13
C LYS A 118 -1.56 -0.61 -11.15
N ALA A 119 -1.11 0.34 -10.34
CA ALA A 119 -1.96 1.06 -9.41
C ALA A 119 -3.00 1.91 -10.14
N LEU A 120 -2.62 2.56 -11.25
CA LEU A 120 -3.53 3.33 -12.09
C LEU A 120 -4.56 2.48 -12.85
N ALA A 121 -4.31 1.18 -13.01
CA ALA A 121 -5.27 0.25 -13.61
C ALA A 121 -6.39 -0.17 -12.65
N ILE A 122 -6.25 0.13 -11.35
CA ILE A 122 -7.30 -0.16 -10.36
C ILE A 122 -8.49 0.78 -10.61
N PRO A 123 -9.72 0.25 -10.78
CA PRO A 123 -10.90 1.07 -10.99
C PRO A 123 -11.10 2.06 -9.83
N SER A 124 -11.42 3.31 -10.18
CA SER A 124 -11.82 4.31 -9.19
C SER A 124 -13.16 3.97 -8.56
N GLN A 125 -13.41 4.50 -7.36
CA GLN A 125 -14.70 4.37 -6.67
C GLN A 125 -15.88 4.79 -7.56
N ALA A 126 -15.74 5.88 -8.31
CA ALA A 126 -16.77 6.35 -9.23
C ALA A 126 -17.04 5.36 -10.39
N GLN A 127 -16.00 4.68 -10.91
CA GLN A 127 -16.17 3.63 -11.92
C GLN A 127 -16.88 2.41 -11.34
N LEU A 128 -16.53 2.00 -10.12
CA LEU A 128 -17.19 0.91 -9.41
C LEU A 128 -18.67 1.23 -9.14
N GLU A 129 -18.99 2.44 -8.72
CA GLU A 129 -20.37 2.87 -8.47
C GLU A 129 -21.20 2.90 -9.76
N ARG A 130 -20.63 3.39 -10.87
CA ARG A 130 -21.31 3.36 -12.17
C ARG A 130 -21.58 1.93 -12.62
N ALA A 131 -20.58 1.06 -12.58
CA ALA A 131 -20.72 -0.35 -12.94
C ALA A 131 -21.77 -1.05 -12.05
N ASN A 132 -21.75 -0.80 -10.74
CA ASN A 132 -22.76 -1.34 -9.81
C ASN A 132 -24.17 -0.84 -10.12
N ASN A 133 -24.34 0.43 -10.51
CA ASN A 133 -25.64 0.98 -10.88
C ASN A 133 -26.15 0.43 -12.22
N GLU A 134 -25.25 0.21 -13.19
CA GLU A 134 -25.58 -0.45 -14.46
C GLU A 134 -25.98 -1.90 -14.25
N LEU A 135 -25.20 -2.66 -13.47
CA LEU A 135 -25.53 -4.04 -13.09
C LEU A 135 -26.90 -4.13 -12.40
N LYS A 136 -27.21 -3.20 -11.47
CA LYS A 136 -28.52 -3.15 -10.82
C LYS A 136 -29.66 -2.94 -11.81
N LYS A 137 -29.48 -2.08 -12.81
CA LYS A 137 -30.49 -1.85 -13.86
C LYS A 137 -30.68 -3.08 -14.75
N GLU A 138 -29.61 -3.76 -15.13
CA GLU A 138 -29.71 -4.99 -15.92
C GLU A 138 -30.42 -6.11 -15.17
N ILE A 139 -30.11 -6.29 -13.87
CA ILE A 139 -30.78 -7.26 -13.01
C ILE A 139 -32.29 -6.98 -12.95
N GLU A 140 -32.68 -5.72 -12.74
CA GLU A 140 -34.09 -5.30 -12.71
C GLU A 140 -34.79 -5.58 -14.05
N GLN A 141 -34.14 -5.30 -15.17
CA GLN A 141 -34.69 -5.58 -16.51
C GLN A 141 -34.89 -7.08 -16.74
N ARG A 142 -33.88 -7.90 -16.39
CA ARG A 142 -33.97 -9.36 -16.51
C ARG A 142 -35.08 -9.93 -15.63
N HIS A 143 -35.19 -9.47 -14.40
CA HIS A 143 -36.24 -9.91 -13.48
C HIS A 143 -37.63 -9.59 -14.05
N ARG A 144 -37.85 -8.38 -14.58
CA ARG A 144 -39.13 -8.02 -15.24
C ARG A 144 -39.44 -8.90 -16.44
N ALA A 145 -38.45 -9.17 -17.30
CA ALA A 145 -38.64 -10.04 -18.45
C ALA A 145 -39.00 -11.47 -18.03
N GLN A 146 -38.34 -12.01 -17.00
CA GLN A 146 -38.67 -13.32 -16.43
C GLN A 146 -40.09 -13.35 -15.87
N THR A 147 -40.49 -12.36 -15.07
CA THR A 147 -41.86 -12.27 -14.55
C THR A 147 -42.90 -12.18 -15.66
N GLN A 148 -42.62 -11.45 -16.74
CA GLN A 148 -43.53 -11.37 -17.90
C GLN A 148 -43.66 -12.72 -18.61
N LEU A 149 -42.57 -13.43 -18.82
CA LEU A 149 -42.59 -14.76 -19.43
C LEU A 149 -43.33 -15.77 -18.56
N GLU A 150 -43.12 -15.74 -17.24
CA GLU A 150 -43.86 -16.57 -16.29
C GLU A 150 -45.35 -16.26 -16.31
N LEU A 151 -45.73 -14.98 -16.32
CA LEU A 151 -47.13 -14.56 -16.40
C LEU A 151 -47.77 -15.04 -17.71
N GLN A 152 -47.07 -14.92 -18.84
CA GLN A 152 -47.53 -15.42 -20.14
C GLN A 152 -47.71 -16.94 -20.14
N ALA A 153 -46.79 -17.69 -19.53
CA ALA A 153 -46.89 -19.14 -19.41
C ALA A 153 -48.09 -19.56 -18.55
N ILE A 154 -48.33 -18.87 -17.42
CA ILE A 154 -49.49 -19.09 -16.55
C ILE A 154 -50.78 -18.80 -17.32
N ILE A 155 -50.89 -17.63 -17.97
CA ILE A 155 -52.07 -17.25 -18.76
C ILE A 155 -52.36 -18.29 -19.84
N THR A 156 -51.33 -18.73 -20.57
CA THR A 156 -51.48 -19.72 -21.65
C THR A 156 -51.99 -21.07 -21.12
N LYS A 157 -51.45 -21.55 -19.99
CA LYS A 157 -51.93 -22.77 -19.33
C LYS A 157 -53.40 -22.65 -18.90
N THR A 158 -53.75 -21.55 -18.23
CA THR A 158 -55.13 -21.31 -17.76
C THR A 158 -56.13 -21.23 -18.93
N ILE A 159 -55.77 -20.59 -20.04
CA ILE A 159 -56.62 -20.55 -21.25
C ILE A 159 -56.79 -21.95 -21.85
N ALA A 160 -55.72 -22.74 -21.95
CA ALA A 160 -55.78 -24.11 -22.47
C ALA A 160 -56.69 -25.02 -21.62
N GLU A 161 -56.56 -24.96 -20.29
CA GLU A 161 -57.41 -25.69 -19.35
C GLU A 161 -58.89 -25.24 -19.42
N GLY A 162 -59.13 -23.92 -19.47
CA GLY A 162 -60.47 -23.34 -19.61
C GLY A 162 -61.17 -23.73 -20.91
N SER A 163 -60.45 -23.71 -22.04
CA SER A 163 -60.95 -24.14 -23.34
C SER A 163 -61.33 -25.63 -23.34
N ASN A 164 -60.46 -26.49 -22.80
CA ASN A 164 -60.71 -27.93 -22.75
C ASN A 164 -61.93 -28.29 -21.87
N SER A 165 -62.12 -27.57 -20.76
CA SER A 165 -63.31 -27.68 -19.90
C SER A 165 -64.60 -27.24 -20.59
N GLN A 166 -64.55 -26.16 -21.39
CA GLN A 166 -65.73 -25.66 -22.11
C GLN A 166 -66.15 -26.59 -23.27
N TYR A 167 -65.19 -27.17 -23.99
CA TYR A 167 -65.44 -28.16 -25.04
C TYR A 167 -65.99 -29.48 -24.48
N GLY A 168 -65.43 -29.98 -23.37
CA GLY A 168 -65.95 -31.17 -22.69
C GLY A 168 -67.41 -31.03 -22.24
N LYS A 169 -67.81 -29.84 -21.79
CA LYS A 169 -69.21 -29.54 -21.44
C LYS A 169 -70.15 -29.41 -22.64
N ARG A 170 -69.65 -28.99 -23.82
CA ARG A 170 -70.45 -28.93 -25.05
C ARG A 170 -70.69 -30.32 -25.65
N LEU A 171 -69.71 -31.21 -25.58
CA LEU A 171 -69.82 -32.59 -26.08
C LEU A 171 -70.79 -33.46 -25.28
N PHE A 172 -71.04 -33.13 -24.01
CA PHE A 172 -72.01 -33.85 -23.17
C PHE A 172 -73.45 -33.32 -23.24
N LYS A 173 -73.73 -32.30 -24.07
CA LYS A 173 -75.03 -31.61 -24.12
C LYS A 173 -75.80 -31.79 -25.45
N SER A 174 -75.35 -32.68 -26.33
CA SER A 174 -76.11 -33.16 -27.52
C SER A 174 -76.60 -34.57 -27.30
#